data_AF-A0A0M3JBP9-F1
#
_entry.id   AF-A0A0M3JBP9-F1
#
_cell.length_a   1.000
_cell.length_b   1.000
_cell.length_c   1.000
_cell.angle_alpha   90.00
_cell.angle_beta   90.00
_cell.angle_gamma   90.00
#
_symmetry.space_group_name_H-M   'P 1'
#
loop_
_entity.id
_entity.type
_entity.pdbx_description
1 polymer ?
#
loop_
_entity_poly.entity_id
_entity_poly.type
_entity_poly.pdbx_seq_one_letter_code
_entity_poly.pdbx_strand_id
1 'polypeptide(L)'
;LKVTGSQLSVGQRIYQLNHNVHLAAVGKAALGMVQGAEASIGGHVVEGIASVPRNTIKKIPSGARIVTQFFEGATNNLPDEDACINAERIEAMARHLRDPNDLFIVLISGWS
;
A
#
# COMPACT_ATOMS: atom_id res chain seq x y z
N LEU A 1 -0.05 11.62 6.63
CA LEU A 1 -1.03 11.94 5.57
C LEU A 1 -2.31 12.42 6.23
N LYS A 2 -2.89 13.50 5.72
CA LYS A 2 -4.15 14.07 6.23
C LYS A 2 -5.10 14.24 5.05
N VAL A 3 -6.32 13.74 5.16
CA VAL A 3 -7.35 13.90 4.13
C VAL A 3 -8.36 14.92 4.62
N THR A 4 -8.70 15.90 3.76
CA THR A 4 -9.74 16.91 4.03
C THR A 4 -10.62 17.03 2.78
N GLY A 5 -11.84 16.49 2.83
CA GLY A 5 -12.66 16.33 1.64
C GLY A 5 -11.95 15.47 0.60
N SER A 6 -11.83 15.98 -0.63
CA SER A 6 -11.12 15.34 -1.75
C SER A 6 -9.64 15.75 -1.84
N GLN A 7 -9.02 16.24 -0.77
CA GLN A 7 -7.62 16.66 -0.78
C GLN A 7 -6.78 15.83 0.18
N LEU A 8 -5.63 15.35 -0.33
CA LEU A 8 -4.60 14.67 0.45
C LEU A 8 -3.43 15.64 0.71
N SER A 9 -3.16 15.91 1.98
CA SER A 9 -1.99 16.67 2.42
C SER A 9 -0.86 15.75 2.87
N VAL A 10 0.33 15.95 2.30
CA VAL A 10 1.59 15.28 2.66
C VAL A 10 2.66 16.34 2.92
N GLY A 11 2.95 16.58 4.19
CA GLY A 11 3.79 17.73 4.59
C GLY A 11 3.12 19.04 4.17
N GLN A 12 3.80 19.82 3.33
CA GLN A 12 3.27 21.06 2.75
C GLN A 12 2.65 20.88 1.35
N ARG A 13 2.67 19.67 0.79
CA ARG A 13 2.11 19.39 -0.54
C ARG A 13 0.65 18.95 -0.42
N ILE A 14 -0.16 19.37 -1.38
CA ILE A 14 -1.58 19.03 -1.49
C ILE A 14 -1.79 18.35 -2.84
N TYR A 15 -2.47 17.21 -2.81
CA TYR A 15 -2.84 16.42 -3.98
C TYR A 15 -4.36 16.25 -4.03
N GLN A 16 -4.94 16.23 -5.23
CA GLN A 16 -6.37 15.97 -5.41
C GLN A 16 -6.64 14.47 -5.45
N LEU A 17 -7.62 14.04 -4.64
CA LEU A 17 -8.14 12.69 -4.61
C LEU A 17 -9.35 12.61 -5.54
N ASN A 18 -9.26 11.75 -6.55
CA ASN A 18 -10.31 11.56 -7.53
C ASN A 18 -10.33 10.11 -8.06
N HIS A 19 -10.30 9.13 -7.16
CA HIS A 19 -10.28 7.71 -7.55
C HIS A 19 -9.08 7.39 -8.45
N ASN A 20 -7.92 7.82 -7.97
CA ASN A 20 -6.64 7.86 -8.68
C ASN A 20 -5.47 7.45 -7.77
N VAL A 21 -5.74 6.80 -6.62
CA VAL A 21 -4.69 6.42 -5.65
C VAL A 21 -4.34 4.96 -5.80
N HIS A 22 -3.05 4.69 -6.01
CA HIS A 22 -2.47 3.36 -6.08
C HIS A 22 -1.51 3.19 -4.89
N LEU A 23 -1.72 2.15 -4.09
CA LEU A 23 -0.95 1.92 -2.87
C LEU A 23 0.09 0.82 -3.06
N ALA A 24 1.34 1.11 -2.72
CA ALA A 24 2.36 0.10 -2.50
C ALA A 24 2.77 0.11 -1.03
N ALA A 25 2.89 -1.06 -0.40
CA ALA A 25 3.33 -1.13 1.00
C ALA A 25 4.34 -2.26 1.22
N VAL A 26 5.38 -2.00 2.03
CA VAL A 26 6.42 -3.00 2.32
C VAL A 26 6.85 -2.92 3.79
N GLY A 27 6.98 -4.09 4.42
CA GLY A 27 7.58 -4.24 5.75
C GLY A 27 6.62 -4.68 6.84
N LYS A 28 7.13 -4.80 8.08
CA LYS A 28 6.40 -5.39 9.21
C LYS A 28 5.12 -4.62 9.59
N ALA A 29 5.13 -3.31 9.42
CA ALA A 29 3.99 -2.46 9.73
C ALA A 29 3.09 -2.19 8.52
N ALA A 30 3.40 -2.75 7.34
CA ALA A 30 2.68 -2.47 6.11
C ALA A 30 1.18 -2.77 6.23
N LEU A 31 0.79 -3.84 6.92
CA LEU A 31 -0.63 -4.13 7.17
C LEU A 31 -1.36 -2.96 7.88
N GLY A 32 -0.81 -2.49 9.00
CA GLY A 32 -1.41 -1.38 9.74
C GLY A 32 -1.36 -0.05 8.98
N MET A 33 -0.27 0.19 8.24
CA MET A 33 -0.13 1.39 7.41
C MET A 33 -1.16 1.42 6.28
N VAL A 34 -1.39 0.28 5.61
CA VAL A 34 -2.41 0.14 4.57
C VAL A 34 -3.80 0.37 5.16
N GLN A 35 -4.13 -0.26 6.28
CA GLN A 35 -5.43 -0.08 6.94
C GLN A 35 -5.68 1.40 7.29
N GLY A 36 -4.68 2.09 7.84
CA GLY A 36 -4.79 3.52 8.15
C GLY A 36 -4.90 4.41 6.90
N ALA A 37 -4.14 4.08 5.85
CA ALA A 37 -4.18 4.81 4.58
C ALA A 37 -5.54 4.65 3.88
N GLU A 38 -6.04 3.43 3.72
CA GLU A 38 -7.35 3.17 3.10
C GLU A 38 -8.50 3.72 3.95
N ALA A 39 -8.43 3.65 5.28
CA ALA A 39 -9.45 4.27 6.14
C ALA A 39 -9.49 5.81 5.98
N SER A 40 -8.36 6.45 5.68
CA SER A 40 -8.26 7.90 5.53
C SER A 40 -8.60 8.37 4.11
N ILE A 41 -8.09 7.65 3.09
CA ILE A 41 -8.24 7.99 1.67
C ILE A 41 -9.58 7.48 1.13
N GLY A 42 -10.11 6.40 1.71
CA GLY A 42 -11.42 5.85 1.38
C GLY A 42 -11.51 5.36 -0.06
N GLY A 43 -12.68 5.58 -0.66
CA GLY A 43 -13.00 5.12 -2.02
C GLY A 43 -12.19 5.76 -3.15
N HIS A 44 -11.16 6.55 -2.84
CA HIS A 44 -10.22 7.06 -3.84
C HIS A 44 -9.06 6.09 -4.13
N VAL A 45 -8.90 5.02 -3.33
CA VAL A 45 -7.96 3.94 -3.61
C VAL A 45 -8.51 3.04 -4.71
N VAL A 46 -7.77 2.92 -5.80
CA VAL A 46 -8.12 2.13 -6.98
C VAL A 46 -7.62 0.71 -6.82
N GLU A 47 -6.36 0.56 -6.44
CA GLU A 47 -5.71 -0.73 -6.19
C GLU A 47 -4.56 -0.56 -5.20
N GLY A 48 -4.13 -1.69 -4.63
CA GLY A 48 -2.93 -1.70 -3.82
C GLY A 48 -2.26 -3.06 -3.74
N ILE A 49 -0.95 -3.04 -3.54
CA ILE A 49 -0.11 -4.23 -3.36
C ILE A 49 0.76 -4.04 -2.12
N ALA A 50 0.69 -4.99 -1.20
CA ALA A 50 1.47 -4.96 0.04
C ALA A 50 2.32 -6.23 0.20
N SER A 51 3.64 -6.06 0.37
CA SER A 51 4.56 -7.12 0.76
C SER A 51 4.74 -7.12 2.28
N VAL A 52 4.30 -8.20 2.93
CA VAL A 52 4.28 -8.33 4.39
C VAL A 52 5.05 -9.57 4.85
N PRO A 53 5.54 -9.63 6.10
CA PRO A 53 6.12 -10.85 6.64
C PRO A 53 5.12 -12.01 6.60
N ARG A 54 5.63 -13.24 6.49
CA ARG A 54 4.86 -14.48 6.71
C ARG A 54 3.97 -14.37 7.94
N ASN A 55 2.79 -14.98 7.89
CA ASN A 55 1.81 -15.00 8.98
C ASN A 55 1.19 -13.63 9.32
N THR A 56 1.23 -12.66 8.40
CA THR A 56 0.60 -11.35 8.59
C THR A 56 -0.84 -11.34 8.07
N ILE A 57 -1.13 -12.06 6.97
CA ILE A 57 -2.46 -12.08 6.36
C ILE A 57 -3.51 -12.66 7.32
N LYS A 58 -3.13 -13.65 8.13
CA LYS A 58 -4.01 -14.23 9.16
C LYS A 58 -4.45 -13.25 10.25
N LYS A 59 -3.80 -12.08 10.36
CA LYS A 59 -4.16 -11.01 11.30
C LYS A 59 -5.22 -10.07 10.72
N ILE A 60 -5.56 -10.20 9.43
CA ILE A 60 -6.60 -9.42 8.79
C ILE A 60 -7.95 -9.93 9.30
N PRO A 61 -8.77 -9.09 9.95
CA PRO A 61 -10.08 -9.50 10.43
C PRO A 61 -10.98 -9.98 9.30
N SER A 62 -11.72 -11.06 9.53
CA SER A 62 -12.74 -11.54 8.60
C SER A 62 -13.80 -10.45 8.39
N GLY A 63 -13.96 -9.99 7.16
CA GLY A 63 -14.88 -8.90 6.80
C GLY A 63 -14.22 -7.51 6.68
N ALA A 64 -12.91 -7.40 6.87
CA ALA A 64 -12.19 -6.17 6.54
C ALA A 64 -12.35 -5.86 5.04
N ARG A 65 -12.91 -4.69 4.72
CA ARG A 65 -13.01 -4.19 3.34
C ARG A 65 -11.74 -3.46 2.97
N ILE A 66 -10.70 -4.24 2.65
CA ILE A 66 -9.41 -3.71 2.19
C ILE A 66 -9.30 -3.95 0.69
N VAL A 67 -8.98 -2.91 -0.07
CA VAL A 67 -8.78 -2.97 -1.52
C VAL A 67 -7.41 -3.56 -1.85
N THR A 68 -6.41 -3.23 -1.04
CA THR A 68 -5.03 -3.70 -1.17
C THR A 68 -4.92 -5.22 -1.03
N GLN A 69 -4.22 -5.83 -1.98
CA GLN A 69 -3.82 -7.24 -1.94
C GLN A 69 -2.54 -7.41 -1.13
N PHE A 70 -2.54 -8.37 -0.21
CA PHE A 70 -1.38 -8.69 0.61
C PHE A 70 -0.70 -9.95 0.10
N PHE A 71 0.62 -9.88 -0.01
CA PHE A 71 1.48 -11.00 -0.36
C PHE A 71 2.50 -11.21 0.76
N GLU A 72 2.61 -12.45 1.21
CA GLU A 72 3.58 -12.80 2.24
C GLU A 72 4.94 -13.13 1.61
N GLY A 73 5.99 -12.75 2.31
CA GLY A 73 7.37 -13.10 1.99
C GLY A 73 8.27 -12.71 3.15
N ALA A 74 9.53 -12.44 2.84
CA ALA A 74 10.54 -11.96 3.78
C ALA A 74 10.64 -12.85 5.03
N THR A 75 10.75 -14.16 4.80
CA THR A 75 10.88 -15.16 5.86
C THR A 75 12.08 -14.81 6.76
N ASN A 76 11.85 -14.67 8.07
CA ASN A 76 12.85 -14.20 9.05
C ASN A 76 13.49 -12.84 8.72
N ASN A 77 12.77 -11.93 8.05
CA ASN A 77 13.26 -10.62 7.61
C ASN A 77 14.41 -10.68 6.60
N LEU A 78 14.62 -11.83 5.97
CA LEU A 78 15.58 -12.00 4.89
C LEU A 78 14.87 -11.91 3.54
N PRO A 79 15.49 -11.31 2.52
CA PRO A 79 14.95 -11.34 1.17
C PRO A 79 14.86 -12.80 0.70
N ASP A 80 13.64 -13.26 0.47
CA ASP A 80 13.33 -14.55 -0.14
C ASP A 80 12.76 -14.34 -1.56
N GLU A 81 12.58 -15.43 -2.28
CA GLU A 81 12.02 -15.41 -3.64
C GLU A 81 10.65 -14.73 -3.67
N ASP A 82 9.79 -15.01 -2.69
CA ASP A 82 8.48 -14.37 -2.57
C ASP A 82 8.58 -12.84 -2.37
N ALA A 83 9.52 -12.36 -1.55
CA ALA A 83 9.77 -10.93 -1.40
C ALA A 83 10.23 -10.28 -2.71
N CYS A 84 11.03 -10.98 -3.52
CA CYS A 84 11.45 -10.52 -4.83
C CYS A 84 10.26 -10.42 -5.79
N ILE A 85 9.45 -11.48 -5.90
CA ILE A 85 8.25 -11.47 -6.76
C ILE A 85 7.26 -10.38 -6.30
N ASN A 86 7.13 -10.15 -4.99
CA ASN A 86 6.29 -9.06 -4.47
C ASN A 86 6.80 -7.68 -4.87
N ALA A 87 8.12 -7.48 -4.92
CA ALA A 87 8.72 -6.25 -5.42
C ALA A 87 8.47 -6.07 -6.92
N GLU A 88 8.59 -7.14 -7.71
CA GLU A 88 8.26 -7.13 -9.15
C GLU A 88 6.79 -6.77 -9.41
N ARG A 89 5.87 -7.26 -8.58
CA ARG A 89 4.44 -6.89 -8.64
C ARG A 89 4.23 -5.39 -8.42
N ILE A 90 4.89 -4.81 -7.41
CA ILE A 90 4.82 -3.39 -7.11
C ILE A 90 5.43 -2.56 -8.26
N GLU A 91 6.57 -3.00 -8.80
CA GLU A 91 7.20 -2.35 -9.95
C GLU A 91 6.28 -2.39 -11.17
N ALA A 92 5.66 -3.54 -11.46
CA ALA A 92 4.72 -3.68 -12.55
C ALA A 92 3.54 -2.72 -12.37
N MET A 93 2.93 -2.64 -11.18
CA MET A 93 1.86 -1.68 -10.90
C MET A 93 2.32 -0.24 -11.18
N ALA A 94 3.49 0.17 -10.69
CA ALA A 94 4.03 1.51 -10.92
C ALA A 94 4.26 1.82 -12.41
N ARG A 95 4.74 0.84 -13.19
CA ARG A 95 4.99 0.99 -14.63
C ARG A 95 3.71 1.11 -15.47
N HIS A 96 2.59 0.59 -14.97
CA HIS A 96 1.31 0.65 -15.69
C HIS A 96 0.54 1.94 -15.44
N LEU A 97 0.98 2.79 -14.52
CA LEU A 97 0.41 4.12 -14.31
C LEU A 97 0.67 5.00 -15.53
N ARG A 98 -0.41 5.54 -16.10
CA ARG A 98 -0.35 6.33 -17.35
C ARG A 98 -1.01 7.69 -17.19
N ASP A 99 -1.90 7.87 -16.22
CA ASP A 99 -2.53 9.17 -15.99
C ASP A 99 -1.58 10.06 -15.17
N PRO A 100 -1.25 11.28 -15.62
CA PRO A 100 -0.43 12.21 -14.85
C PRO A 100 -1.07 12.64 -13.51
N ASN A 101 -2.36 12.39 -13.33
CA ASN A 101 -3.06 12.64 -12.08
C ASN A 101 -3.04 11.42 -11.13
N ASP A 102 -2.54 10.26 -11.57
CA ASP A 102 -2.42 9.09 -10.68
C ASP A 102 -1.44 9.39 -9.54
N LEU A 103 -1.85 9.01 -8.33
CA LEU A 103 -1.07 9.15 -7.12
C LEU A 103 -0.57 7.78 -6.68
N PHE A 104 0.73 7.55 -6.86
CA PHE A 104 1.40 6.37 -6.35
C PHE A 104 1.97 6.62 -4.95
N ILE A 105 1.37 6.02 -3.93
CA ILE A 105 1.81 6.20 -2.54
C ILE A 105 2.54 4.93 -2.09
N VAL A 106 3.80 5.09 -1.68
CA VAL A 106 4.63 4.00 -1.17
C VAL A 106 4.76 4.10 0.35
N LEU A 107 4.31 3.08 1.06
CA LEU A 107 4.31 2.94 2.51
C LEU A 107 5.43 1.98 2.92
N ILE A 108 6.53 2.51 3.44
CA ILE A 108 7.71 1.70 3.80
C ILE A 108 7.87 1.67 5.31
N SER A 109 8.04 0.47 5.85
CA SER A 109 8.42 0.24 7.24
C SER A 109 9.65 -0.65 7.32
N GLY A 110 10.44 -0.50 8.39
CA GLY A 110 11.68 -1.25 8.57
C GLY A 110 11.49 -2.76 8.84
N TRP A 111 12.57 -3.50 8.62
CA TRP A 111 12.70 -4.92 8.95
C TRP A 111 13.67 -5.05 10.13
N SER A 112 13.17 -5.06 11.37
CA SER A 112 14.04 -5.17 12.57
C SER A 112 14.62 -6.56 12.81
#